data_AF-A0A2A9HE04-F1
#
_entry.id   AF-A0A2A9HE04-F1
#
_cell.length_a   1.000
_cell.length_b   1.000
_cell.length_c   1.000
_cell.angle_alpha   90.00
_cell.angle_beta   90.00
_cell.angle_gamma   90.00
#
_symmetry.space_group_name_H-M   'P 1'
#
loop_
_entity.id
_entity.type
_entity.pdbx_description
1 polymer ?
#
loop_
_entity_poly.entity_id
_entity_poly.type
_entity_poly.pdbx_seq_one_letter_code
_entity_poly.pdbx_strand_id
1 'polypeptide(L)'
;MATTSTSYSGTFAPVQPDGTIFTIRDPLEEARELLRQAARLPFHANRPQAWQAAFRQAVTDARSAIRHHIWVAELPDSPLNRAETLEPRLLPKVDQQREEHDLFSRKIDELVEEAGAPGDVDIWKMIELSEQAILLEMALARHHNRLTQLVFETTHRDIGEAG
;
A
#
# COMPACT_ATOMS: atom_id res chain seq x y z
N MET A 1 8.94 -23.22 -33.96
CA MET A 1 8.88 -23.05 -32.50
C MET A 1 8.89 -21.56 -32.24
N ALA A 2 7.77 -21.00 -31.77
CA ALA A 2 7.62 -19.57 -31.56
C ALA A 2 7.83 -19.26 -30.08
N THR A 3 8.86 -18.46 -29.78
CA THR A 3 9.12 -17.90 -28.45
C THR A 3 8.19 -16.73 -28.22
N THR A 4 7.23 -16.88 -27.32
CA THR A 4 6.41 -15.77 -26.80
C THR A 4 7.20 -15.01 -25.75
N SER A 5 7.71 -13.84 -26.15
CA SER A 5 8.26 -12.83 -25.24
C SER A 5 7.10 -12.22 -24.44
N THR A 6 7.08 -12.45 -23.13
CA THR A 6 6.11 -11.82 -22.24
C THR A 6 6.80 -10.60 -21.63
N SER A 7 6.50 -9.41 -22.16
CA SER A 7 6.91 -8.15 -21.55
C SER A 7 6.12 -7.95 -20.25
N TYR A 8 6.82 -8.03 -19.13
CA TYR A 8 6.25 -7.98 -17.78
C TYR A 8 6.06 -6.51 -17.36
N SER A 9 4.89 -5.96 -17.69
CA SER A 9 4.45 -4.66 -17.16
C SER A 9 3.82 -4.90 -15.77
N GLY A 10 4.24 -4.11 -14.78
CA GLY A 10 3.94 -4.27 -13.34
C GLY A 10 2.49 -4.05 -12.94
N THR A 11 1.56 -4.79 -13.54
CA THR A 11 0.17 -4.90 -13.10
C THR A 11 -0.23 -6.35 -13.28
N PHE A 12 -0.28 -7.11 -12.19
CA PHE A 12 -0.89 -8.44 -12.21
C PHE A 12 -2.38 -8.25 -12.52
N ALA A 13 -2.75 -8.33 -13.79
CA ALA A 13 -4.14 -8.45 -14.23
C ALA A 13 -4.41 -9.93 -14.44
N PRO A 14 -4.89 -10.69 -13.44
CA PRO A 14 -5.30 -12.06 -13.68
C PRO A 14 -6.44 -12.04 -14.69
N VAL A 15 -6.20 -12.72 -15.81
CA VAL A 15 -7.18 -12.94 -16.86
C VAL A 15 -8.02 -14.13 -16.41
N GLN A 16 -9.34 -13.94 -16.30
CA GLN A 16 -10.25 -15.07 -16.07
C GLN A 16 -10.18 -16.06 -17.25
N PRO A 17 -10.56 -17.34 -17.06
CA PRO A 17 -10.57 -18.32 -18.15
C PRO A 17 -11.41 -17.91 -19.38
N ASP A 18 -12.31 -16.93 -19.21
CA ASP A 18 -13.18 -16.38 -20.25
C ASP A 18 -12.58 -15.18 -21.02
N GLY A 19 -11.34 -14.77 -20.68
CA GLY A 19 -10.65 -13.65 -21.33
C GLY A 19 -10.97 -12.27 -20.75
N THR A 20 -11.73 -12.19 -19.66
CA THR A 20 -12.01 -10.91 -19.00
C THR A 20 -10.75 -10.40 -18.27
N ILE A 21 -10.28 -9.22 -18.66
CA ILE A 21 -9.22 -8.50 -17.96
C ILE A 21 -9.85 -7.80 -16.75
N PHE A 22 -9.58 -8.30 -15.54
CA PHE A 22 -9.86 -7.53 -14.34
C PHE A 22 -8.65 -6.65 -14.04
N THR A 23 -8.85 -5.34 -13.91
CA THR A 23 -7.83 -4.46 -13.32
C THR A 23 -7.88 -4.70 -11.81
N ILE A 24 -7.02 -5.58 -11.30
CA ILE A 24 -6.73 -5.54 -9.86
C ILE A 24 -6.06 -4.19 -9.63
N ARG A 25 -6.78 -3.27 -8.99
CA ARG A 25 -6.19 -2.04 -8.49
C ARG A 25 -5.09 -2.45 -7.52
N ASP A 26 -3.91 -1.88 -7.71
CA ASP A 26 -2.81 -2.03 -6.76
C ASP A 26 -3.30 -1.55 -5.38
N PRO A 27 -3.35 -2.42 -4.35
CA PRO A 27 -3.87 -2.04 -3.05
C PRO A 27 -3.07 -0.91 -2.40
N LEU A 28 -1.78 -0.74 -2.73
CA LEU A 28 -1.00 0.41 -2.24
C LEU A 28 -1.47 1.71 -2.87
N GLU A 29 -1.74 1.73 -4.18
CA GLU A 29 -2.26 2.91 -4.87
C GLU A 29 -3.65 3.28 -4.35
N GLU A 30 -4.50 2.28 -4.11
CA GLU A 30 -5.81 2.49 -3.50
C GLU A 30 -5.71 3.07 -2.08
N ALA A 31 -4.87 2.49 -1.22
CA ALA A 31 -4.64 3.00 0.13
C ALA A 31 -4.14 4.45 0.12
N ARG A 32 -3.20 4.78 -0.78
CA ARG A 32 -2.67 6.14 -0.92
C ARG A 32 -3.75 7.14 -1.33
N GLU A 33 -4.59 6.78 -2.29
CA GLU A 33 -5.67 7.65 -2.73
C GLU A 33 -6.70 7.87 -1.61
N LEU A 34 -7.06 6.83 -0.86
CA LEU A 34 -7.96 6.94 0.29
C LEU A 34 -7.40 7.84 1.39
N LEU A 35 -6.11 7.70 1.73
CA LEU A 35 -5.45 8.58 2.70
C LEU A 35 -5.39 10.03 2.22
N ARG A 36 -5.13 10.25 0.92
CA ARG A 36 -5.13 11.57 0.29
C ARG A 36 -6.52 12.21 0.32
N GLN A 37 -7.57 11.43 0.09
CA GLN A 37 -8.95 11.90 0.20
C GLN A 37 -9.29 12.25 1.65
N ALA A 38 -8.96 11.39 2.60
CA ALA A 38 -9.16 11.64 4.04
C ALA A 38 -8.50 12.96 4.48
N ALA A 39 -7.23 13.16 4.12
CA ALA A 39 -6.47 14.36 4.47
C ALA A 39 -7.05 15.65 3.88
N ARG A 40 -7.76 15.56 2.75
CA ARG A 40 -8.32 16.71 2.02
C ARG A 40 -9.79 16.97 2.35
N LEU A 41 -10.37 16.24 3.30
CA LEU A 41 -11.75 16.49 3.73
C LEU A 41 -11.88 17.93 4.25
N PRO A 42 -12.86 18.70 3.76
CA PRO A 42 -13.02 20.10 4.15
C PRO A 42 -13.39 20.21 5.63
N PHE A 43 -12.65 21.04 6.36
CA PHE A 43 -12.94 21.28 7.78
C PHE A 43 -14.21 22.11 7.95
N HIS A 44 -15.19 21.53 8.64
CA HIS A 44 -16.47 22.16 8.91
C HIS A 44 -16.69 22.24 10.43
N ALA A 45 -16.35 23.39 11.03
CA ALA A 45 -16.50 23.61 12.47
C ALA A 45 -17.96 23.44 12.99
N ASN A 46 -18.94 23.62 12.11
CA ASN A 46 -20.36 23.46 12.42
C ASN A 46 -20.89 22.02 12.20
N ARG A 47 -20.08 21.10 11.66
CA ARG A 47 -20.44 19.71 11.42
C ARG A 47 -19.29 18.74 11.74
N PRO A 48 -18.69 18.81 12.94
CA PRO A 48 -17.50 18.02 13.27
C PRO A 48 -17.74 16.51 13.23
N GLN A 49 -18.92 16.04 13.65
CA GLN A 49 -19.25 14.62 13.64
C GLN A 49 -19.37 14.06 12.21
N ALA A 50 -19.88 14.85 11.27
CA ALA A 50 -19.97 14.45 9.87
C ALA A 50 -18.57 14.33 9.24
N TRP A 51 -17.67 15.27 9.56
CA TRP A 51 -16.27 15.19 9.15
C TRP A 51 -15.61 13.95 9.75
N GLN A 52 -15.75 13.71 11.05
CA GLN A 52 -15.16 12.57 11.73
C GLN A 52 -15.63 11.24 11.14
N ALA A 53 -16.93 11.11 10.85
CA ALA A 53 -17.48 9.91 10.22
C ALA A 53 -16.89 9.67 8.82
N ALA A 54 -16.79 10.71 8.00
CA ALA A 54 -16.19 10.61 6.67
C ALA A 54 -14.68 10.28 6.72
N PHE A 55 -13.95 10.92 7.62
CA PHE A 55 -12.52 10.67 7.83
C PHE A 55 -12.29 9.23 8.27
N ARG A 56 -13.02 8.78 9.31
CA ARG A 56 -12.95 7.41 9.84
C ARG A 56 -13.24 6.36 8.78
N GLN A 57 -14.26 6.59 7.93
CA GLN A 57 -14.57 5.67 6.84
C GLN A 57 -13.39 5.54 5.88
N ALA A 58 -12.86 6.67 5.40
CA ALA A 58 -11.75 6.67 4.45
C ALA A 58 -10.48 5.99 5.01
N VAL A 59 -10.13 6.23 6.29
CA VAL A 59 -8.95 5.57 6.90
C VAL A 59 -9.21 4.08 7.20
N THR A 60 -10.45 3.67 7.45
CA THR A 60 -10.83 2.26 7.60
C THR A 60 -10.70 1.51 6.27
N ASP A 61 -11.10 2.15 5.17
CA ASP A 61 -10.93 1.58 3.83
C ASP A 61 -9.44 1.50 3.45
N ALA A 62 -8.66 2.54 3.76
CA ALA A 62 -7.21 2.53 3.57
C ALA A 62 -6.54 1.40 4.36
N ARG A 63 -6.97 1.17 5.60
CA ARG A 63 -6.53 0.04 6.42
C ARG A 63 -6.77 -1.30 5.75
N SER A 64 -7.96 -1.49 5.18
CA SER A 64 -8.29 -2.72 4.46
C SER A 64 -7.32 -2.95 3.30
N ALA A 65 -7.07 -1.90 2.50
CA ALA A 65 -6.16 -1.96 1.37
C ALA A 65 -4.70 -2.23 1.77
N ILE A 66 -4.19 -1.56 2.82
CA ILE A 66 -2.83 -1.79 3.37
C ILE A 66 -2.70 -3.24 3.88
N ARG A 67 -3.67 -3.71 4.66
CA ARG A 67 -3.63 -5.07 5.21
C ARG A 67 -3.72 -6.13 4.11
N HIS A 68 -4.51 -5.88 3.07
CA HIS A 68 -4.57 -6.78 1.91
C HIS A 68 -3.23 -6.84 1.17
N HIS A 69 -2.57 -5.69 0.95
CA HIS A 69 -1.22 -5.67 0.37
C HIS A 69 -0.24 -6.52 1.19
N ILE A 70 -0.17 -6.28 2.50
CA ILE A 70 0.75 -6.97 3.40
C ILE A 70 0.47 -8.47 3.40
N TRP A 71 -0.80 -8.87 3.50
CA TRP A 71 -1.18 -10.27 3.45
C TRP A 71 -0.72 -10.96 2.17
N VAL A 72 -0.93 -10.34 0.99
CA VAL A 72 -0.45 -10.88 -0.29
C VAL A 72 1.07 -10.97 -0.32
N ALA A 73 1.77 -9.96 0.21
CA ALA A 73 3.23 -9.93 0.25
C ALA A 73 3.82 -11.00 1.19
N GLU A 74 3.07 -11.44 2.20
CA GLU A 74 3.49 -12.46 3.17
C GLU A 74 3.17 -13.89 2.75
N LEU A 75 2.38 -14.10 1.68
CA LEU A 75 2.09 -15.44 1.16
C LEU A 75 3.38 -16.21 0.84
N PRO A 76 3.47 -17.53 1.14
CA PRO A 76 4.72 -18.29 1.00
C PRO A 76 5.38 -18.20 -0.40
N ASP A 77 4.58 -18.07 -1.45
CA ASP A 77 5.00 -17.99 -2.85
C ASP A 77 5.05 -16.55 -3.39
N SER A 78 4.91 -15.55 -2.52
CA SER A 78 4.96 -14.14 -2.90
C SER A 78 6.32 -13.78 -3.54
N PRO A 79 6.36 -12.79 -4.44
CA PRO A 79 7.63 -12.30 -5.00
C PRO A 79 8.66 -11.92 -3.94
N LEU A 80 8.21 -11.39 -2.80
CA LEU A 80 9.07 -10.97 -1.70
C LEU A 80 9.75 -12.17 -1.01
N ASN A 81 8.97 -13.21 -0.66
CA ASN A 81 9.50 -14.44 -0.05
C ASN A 81 10.37 -15.25 -1.03
N ARG A 82 10.04 -15.22 -2.32
CA ARG A 82 10.89 -15.82 -3.36
C ARG A 82 12.23 -15.11 -3.49
N ALA A 83 12.25 -13.77 -3.44
CA ALA A 83 13.48 -12.99 -3.50
C ALA A 83 14.40 -13.30 -2.30
N GLU A 84 13.85 -13.52 -1.11
CA GLU A 84 14.61 -13.94 0.08
C GLU A 84 15.40 -15.24 -0.17
N THR A 85 14.76 -16.21 -0.81
CA THR A 85 15.36 -17.53 -1.05
C THR A 85 16.33 -17.53 -2.23
N LEU A 86 15.97 -16.83 -3.31
CA LEU A 86 16.67 -16.90 -4.59
C LEU A 86 17.75 -15.84 -4.76
N GLU A 87 17.66 -14.72 -4.04
CA GLU A 87 18.51 -13.55 -4.22
C GLU A 87 19.08 -13.03 -2.87
N PRO A 88 20.02 -13.76 -2.22
CA PRO A 88 20.53 -13.40 -0.90
C PRO A 88 21.11 -11.97 -0.79
N ARG A 89 21.60 -11.41 -1.90
CA ARG A 89 22.08 -10.02 -1.97
C ARG A 89 20.99 -8.98 -1.68
N LEU A 90 19.71 -9.34 -1.89
CA LEU A 90 18.56 -8.49 -1.71
C LEU A 90 17.95 -8.60 -0.31
N LEU A 91 18.45 -9.50 0.54
CA LEU A 91 17.94 -9.69 1.90
C LEU A 91 17.78 -8.38 2.68
N PRO A 92 18.75 -7.44 2.70
CA PRO A 92 18.56 -6.18 3.42
C PRO A 92 17.37 -5.35 2.92
N LYS A 93 17.05 -5.43 1.61
CA LYS A 93 15.91 -4.72 1.03
C LYS A 93 14.59 -5.44 1.34
N VAL A 94 14.61 -6.77 1.36
CA VAL A 94 13.46 -7.60 1.75
C VAL A 94 13.12 -7.37 3.23
N ASP A 95 14.12 -7.39 4.11
CA ASP A 95 13.96 -7.13 5.54
C ASP A 95 13.37 -5.74 5.77
N GLN A 96 13.88 -4.73 5.05
CA GLN A 96 13.31 -3.38 5.09
C GLN A 96 11.83 -3.35 4.67
N GLN A 97 11.39 -4.14 3.68
CA GLN A 97 9.96 -4.19 3.33
C GLN A 97 9.13 -4.72 4.49
N ARG A 98 9.59 -5.79 5.15
CA ARG A 98 8.90 -6.40 6.30
C ARG A 98 8.77 -5.43 7.47
N GLU A 99 9.87 -4.75 7.82
CA GLU A 99 9.86 -3.71 8.86
C GLU A 99 8.87 -2.59 8.54
N GLU A 100 8.79 -2.19 7.27
CA GLU A 100 7.83 -1.20 6.80
C GLU A 100 6.37 -1.71 6.88
N HIS A 101 6.11 -2.98 6.57
CA HIS A 101 4.77 -3.59 6.73
C HIS A 101 4.30 -3.57 8.19
N ASP A 102 5.19 -3.91 9.13
CA ASP A 102 4.89 -3.85 10.57
C ASP A 102 4.59 -2.42 11.02
N LEU A 103 5.39 -1.45 10.52
CA LEU A 103 5.16 -0.03 10.80
C LEU A 103 3.82 0.44 10.25
N PHE A 104 3.48 0.11 9.00
CA PHE A 104 2.24 0.54 8.37
C PHE A 104 1.02 -0.06 9.05
N SER A 105 1.06 -1.35 9.39
CA SER A 105 -0.01 -2.03 10.13
C SER A 105 -0.31 -1.31 11.44
N ARG A 106 0.72 -0.99 12.23
CA ARG A 106 0.54 -0.24 13.48
C ARG A 106 0.03 1.17 13.25
N LYS A 107 0.64 1.91 12.31
CA LYS A 107 0.27 3.32 12.06
C LYS A 107 -1.15 3.49 11.56
N ILE A 108 -1.63 2.58 10.71
CA ILE A 108 -3.02 2.65 10.24
C ILE A 108 -4.01 2.20 11.32
N ASP A 109 -3.64 1.24 12.17
CA ASP A 109 -4.46 0.84 13.31
C ASP A 109 -4.60 1.99 14.32
N GLU A 110 -3.50 2.65 14.67
CA GLU A 110 -3.46 3.86 15.51
C GLU A 110 -4.37 4.96 14.94
N LEU A 111 -4.24 5.27 13.64
CA LEU A 111 -5.04 6.32 12.99
C LEU A 111 -6.55 5.99 12.98
N VAL A 112 -6.92 4.73 12.73
CA VAL A 112 -8.33 4.30 12.76
C VAL A 112 -8.89 4.35 14.18
N GLU A 113 -8.10 3.97 15.18
CA GLU A 113 -8.48 4.06 16.59
C GLU A 113 -8.69 5.51 17.02
N GLU A 114 -7.73 6.40 16.73
CA GLU A 114 -7.83 7.82 17.06
C GLU A 114 -9.00 8.50 16.37
N ALA A 115 -9.24 8.20 15.08
CA ALA A 115 -10.40 8.72 14.35
C ALA A 115 -11.74 8.24 14.93
N GLY A 116 -11.75 7.05 15.54
CA GLY A 116 -12.91 6.43 16.17
C GLY A 116 -13.08 6.75 17.66
N ALA A 117 -12.15 7.48 18.27
CA ALA A 117 -12.17 7.75 19.70
C ALA A 117 -13.43 8.55 20.12
N PRO A 118 -14.00 8.25 21.30
CA PRO A 118 -15.15 8.98 21.81
C PRO A 118 -14.76 10.41 22.20
N GLY A 119 -15.57 11.39 21.80
CA GLY A 119 -15.37 12.80 22.11
C GLY A 119 -15.78 13.70 20.95
N ASP A 120 -15.88 15.00 21.23
CA ASP A 120 -16.07 16.00 20.18
C ASP A 120 -14.74 16.22 19.44
N VAL A 121 -14.78 16.18 18.11
CA VAL A 121 -13.63 16.53 17.27
C VAL A 121 -13.68 18.02 16.98
N ASP A 122 -12.72 18.77 17.51
CA ASP A 122 -12.51 20.17 17.16
C ASP A 122 -11.61 20.31 15.92
N ILE A 123 -11.43 21.54 15.43
CA ILE A 123 -10.60 21.82 14.25
C ILE A 123 -9.14 21.37 14.44
N TRP A 124 -8.62 21.45 15.66
CA TRP A 124 -7.24 21.04 15.92
C TRP A 124 -7.07 19.52 15.79
N LYS A 125 -8.02 18.74 16.32
CA LYS A 125 -8.00 17.29 16.13
C LYS A 125 -8.20 16.91 14.65
N MET A 126 -9.02 17.66 13.90
CA MET A 126 -9.15 17.45 12.44
C MET A 126 -7.81 17.64 11.72
N ILE A 127 -7.08 18.71 12.04
CA ILE A 127 -5.77 19.00 11.48
C ILE A 127 -4.78 17.88 11.82
N GLU A 128 -4.70 17.49 13.09
CA GLU A 128 -3.79 16.43 13.55
C GLU A 128 -4.02 15.12 12.80
N LEU A 129 -5.28 14.67 12.71
CA LEU A 129 -5.64 13.45 12.01
C LEU A 129 -5.33 13.54 10.50
N SER A 130 -5.61 14.67 9.86
CA SER A 130 -5.26 14.89 8.46
C SER A 130 -3.74 14.88 8.23
N GLU A 131 -2.95 15.45 9.12
CA GLU A 131 -1.48 15.42 9.05
C GLU A 131 -0.94 14.00 9.19
N GLN A 132 -1.47 13.20 10.14
CA GLN A 132 -1.11 11.80 10.28
C GLN A 132 -1.43 11.01 8.99
N ALA A 133 -2.59 11.25 8.36
CA ALA A 133 -2.94 10.62 7.09
C ALA A 133 -1.99 11.01 5.94
N ILE A 134 -1.57 12.28 5.85
CA ILE A 134 -0.57 12.75 4.87
C ILE A 134 0.77 12.03 5.08
N LEU A 135 1.26 11.98 6.32
CA LEU A 135 2.54 11.37 6.63
C LEU A 135 2.55 9.87 6.28
N LEU A 136 1.44 9.17 6.53
CA LEU A 136 1.29 7.78 6.16
C LEU A 136 1.21 7.60 4.63
N GLU A 137 0.45 8.43 3.90
CA GLU A 137 0.40 8.38 2.43
C GLU A 137 1.78 8.56 1.81
N MET A 138 2.55 9.53 2.29
CA MET A 138 3.91 9.78 1.81
C MET A 138 4.84 8.61 2.12
N ALA A 139 4.66 7.95 3.26
CA ALA A 139 5.44 6.77 3.61
C ALA A 139 5.12 5.58 2.71
N LEU A 140 3.83 5.32 2.43
CA LEU A 140 3.40 4.30 1.47
C LEU A 140 3.91 4.60 0.05
N ALA A 141 3.91 5.86 -0.37
CA ALA A 141 4.45 6.25 -1.67
C ALA A 141 5.95 5.91 -1.81
N ARG A 142 6.74 6.18 -0.76
CA ARG A 142 8.17 5.83 -0.73
C ARG A 142 8.40 4.33 -0.72
N HIS A 143 7.60 3.60 0.05
CA HIS A 143 7.62 2.15 0.08
C HIS A 143 7.30 1.55 -1.29
N HIS A 144 6.22 2.01 -1.93
CA HIS A 144 5.84 1.56 -3.28
C HIS A 144 6.98 1.79 -4.28
N ASN A 145 7.62 2.96 -4.27
CA ASN A 145 8.78 3.23 -5.14
C ASN A 145 9.94 2.25 -4.91
N ARG A 146 10.21 1.87 -3.65
CA ARG A 146 11.25 0.88 -3.32
C ARG A 146 10.87 -0.53 -3.77
N LEU A 147 9.59 -0.92 -3.65
CA LEU A 147 9.10 -2.18 -4.19
C LEU A 147 9.31 -2.25 -5.71
N THR A 148 9.00 -1.19 -6.44
CA THR A 148 9.26 -1.14 -7.89
C THR A 148 10.74 -1.33 -8.22
N GLN A 149 11.65 -0.74 -7.44
CA GLN A 149 13.09 -0.93 -7.59
C GLN A 149 13.52 -2.37 -7.30
N LEU A 150 12.97 -2.98 -6.24
CA LEU A 150 13.26 -4.37 -5.89
C LEU A 150 12.83 -5.32 -7.01
N VAL A 151 11.61 -5.15 -7.55
CA VAL A 151 11.09 -5.93 -8.69
C VAL A 151 11.97 -5.75 -9.94
N PHE A 152 12.42 -4.52 -10.21
CA PHE A 152 13.34 -4.26 -11.31
C PHE A 152 14.67 -5.02 -11.14
N GLU A 153 15.25 -5.01 -9.94
CA GLU A 153 16.51 -5.69 -9.63
C GLU A 153 16.44 -7.22 -9.67
N THR A 154 15.26 -7.79 -9.43
CA THR A 154 15.01 -9.24 -9.56
C THR A 154 14.81 -9.67 -11.01
N THR A 155 14.33 -8.78 -11.89
CA THR A 155 13.95 -9.12 -13.28
C THR A 155 15.04 -8.84 -14.31
N HIS A 156 15.86 -7.81 -14.10
CA HIS A 156 16.88 -7.41 -15.08
C HIS A 156 18.16 -8.24 -15.00
N ARG A 157 18.35 -9.03 -13.94
CA ARG A 157 19.48 -9.96 -13.85
C ARG A 157 19.28 -11.22 -14.70
N ASP A 158 18.04 -11.68 -14.88
CA ASP A 158 17.70 -12.77 -15.80
C ASP A 158 18.11 -12.47 -17.26
N ILE A 159 18.26 -11.18 -17.62
CA ILE A 159 18.69 -10.76 -18.96
C ILE A 159 20.23 -10.62 -19.05
N GLY A 160 20.91 -10.40 -17.92
CA GLY A 160 22.34 -10.06 -17.86
C GLY A 160 23.29 -11.25 -17.73
N GLU A 161 22.83 -12.42 -17.31
CA GLU A 161 23.66 -13.63 -17.16
C GLU A 161 23.60 -14.59 -18.38
N ALA A 162 22.88 -14.22 -19.44
CA ALA A 162 22.83 -14.96 -20.71
C ALA A 162 23.98 -14.58 -21.69
N GLY A 163 25.16 -14.25 -21.16
CA GLY A 163 26.35 -13.85 -21.91
C GLY A 163 27.53 -14.79 -21.73
#